data_AF-A0A1M4XRW2-F1
#
_entry.id   AF-A0A1M4XRW2-F1
#
_cell.length_a   1.000
_cell.length_b   1.000
_cell.length_c   1.000
_cell.angle_alpha   90.00
_cell.angle_beta   90.00
_cell.angle_gamma   90.00
#
_symmetry.space_group_name_H-M   'P 1'
#
loop_
_entity.id
_entity.type
_entity.pdbx_description
1 polymer ?
#
loop_
_entity_poly.entity_id
_entity_poly.type
_entity_poly.pdbx_seq_one_letter_code
_entity_poly.pdbx_strand_id
1 'polypeptide(L)'
;MNLLARAFYNLEEALEEGESAREQVEVPIEEQDGATALIIQEDDLKGVLKIVVDGYLPRTRHATSMMRRSWIGKITRALLPIDVHFEKAFCIIVIYVPGKVNWDVDNRYYKFIIDAIRFARIIDDDNCQRLSFMVIGGVDPENPRTEIYIVNQPFEEHVFVYKLLKHIIIEGKSSG
;
A
#
# COMPACT_ATOMS: atom_id res chain seq x y z
N MET A 1 -44.64 -5.34 -6.15
CA MET A 1 -43.19 -5.40 -6.42
C MET A 1 -42.98 -5.55 -7.92
N ASN A 2 -42.20 -4.66 -8.55
CA ASN A 2 -41.92 -4.66 -9.99
C ASN A 2 -41.03 -5.86 -10.36
N LEU A 3 -41.19 -6.43 -11.57
CA LEU A 3 -40.39 -7.55 -12.10
C LEU A 3 -38.87 -7.30 -11.99
N LEU A 4 -38.45 -6.04 -12.13
CA LEU A 4 -37.05 -5.63 -11.92
C LEU A 4 -36.58 -5.85 -10.48
N ALA A 5 -37.40 -5.52 -9.48
CA ALA A 5 -37.03 -5.70 -8.08
C ALA A 5 -36.85 -7.19 -7.71
N ARG A 6 -37.62 -8.07 -8.35
CA ARG A 6 -37.48 -9.52 -8.19
C ARG A 6 -36.27 -10.07 -8.92
N ALA A 7 -35.89 -9.49 -10.06
CA ALA A 7 -34.67 -9.85 -10.77
C ALA A 7 -33.41 -9.42 -10.00
N PHE A 8 -33.42 -8.26 -9.35
CA PHE A 8 -32.33 -7.81 -8.48
C PHE A 8 -32.20 -8.69 -7.23
N TYR A 9 -33.31 -9.00 -6.55
CA TYR A 9 -33.29 -9.88 -5.38
C TYR A 9 -32.75 -11.28 -5.70
N ASN A 10 -33.16 -11.86 -6.84
CA ASN A 10 -32.65 -13.16 -7.28
C ASN A 10 -31.17 -13.13 -7.73
N LEU A 11 -30.64 -11.97 -8.12
CA LEU A 11 -29.23 -11.78 -8.45
C LEU A 11 -28.38 -11.63 -7.18
N GLU A 12 -28.92 -10.95 -6.16
CA GLU A 12 -28.30 -10.83 -4.82
C GLU A 12 -28.26 -12.19 -4.11
N GLU A 13 -29.36 -12.95 -4.14
CA GLU A 13 -29.44 -14.30 -3.54
C GLU A 13 -28.50 -15.30 -4.24
N ALA A 14 -28.35 -15.20 -5.58
CA ALA A 14 -27.40 -16.03 -6.34
C ALA A 14 -25.92 -15.63 -6.14
N LEU A 15 -25.65 -14.39 -5.74
CA LEU A 15 -24.31 -13.92 -5.37
C LEU A 15 -23.95 -14.38 -3.94
N GLU A 16 -24.91 -14.39 -3.02
CA GLU A 16 -24.72 -14.88 -1.64
C GLU A 16 -24.53 -16.41 -1.58
N GLU A 17 -25.25 -17.19 -2.40
CA GLU A 17 -25.07 -18.65 -2.46
C GLU A 17 -23.76 -19.06 -3.17
N GLY A 18 -23.18 -18.17 -3.99
CA GLY A 18 -21.91 -18.38 -4.69
C GLY A 18 -20.65 -18.09 -3.86
N GLU A 19 -20.77 -17.35 -2.75
CA GLU A 19 -19.64 -17.01 -1.85
C GLU A 19 -19.44 -18.03 -0.72
N SER A 20 -20.33 -19.02 -0.57
CA SER A 20 -20.18 -20.13 0.39
C SER A 20 -19.26 -21.24 -0.12
N ALA A 21 -17.98 -20.93 -0.39
CA ALA A 21 -16.86 -21.88 -0.31
C ALA A 21 -15.52 -21.19 -0.61
N ARG A 22 -15.03 -20.37 0.33
CA ARG A 22 -13.59 -20.13 0.58
C ARG A 22 -13.48 -19.29 1.85
N GLU A 23 -13.56 -19.97 2.97
CA GLU A 23 -13.09 -19.44 4.25
C GLU A 23 -11.58 -19.18 4.11
N GLN A 24 -11.20 -17.96 3.70
CA GLN A 24 -9.81 -17.53 3.70
C GLN A 24 -9.49 -17.06 5.11
N VAL A 25 -8.80 -17.95 5.81
CA VAL A 25 -8.21 -17.77 7.13
C VAL A 25 -7.46 -16.43 7.20
N GLU A 26 -7.86 -15.55 8.12
CA GLU A 26 -7.05 -14.39 8.51
C GLU A 26 -5.69 -14.90 8.99
N VAL A 27 -4.63 -14.55 8.26
CA VAL A 27 -3.25 -14.73 8.74
C VAL A 27 -2.76 -13.36 9.19
N PRO A 28 -2.66 -13.09 10.52
CA PRO A 28 -1.89 -11.97 11.00
C PRO A 28 -0.45 -12.21 10.55
N ILE A 29 0.07 -11.37 9.64
CA ILE A 29 1.46 -11.48 9.21
C ILE A 29 2.28 -10.91 10.36
N GLU A 30 2.84 -11.81 11.18
CA GLU A 30 3.80 -11.48 12.23
C GLU A 30 4.86 -10.51 11.70
N GLU A 31 5.24 -9.54 12.53
CA GLU A 31 6.26 -8.53 12.25
C GLU A 31 7.57 -9.21 11.81
N GLN A 32 7.83 -9.26 10.50
CA GLN A 32 9.05 -9.85 9.95
C GLN A 32 10.03 -8.73 9.59
N ASP A 33 11.04 -8.57 10.44
CA ASP A 33 12.25 -7.79 10.11
C ASP A 33 11.97 -6.30 9.80
N GLY A 34 11.06 -5.69 10.58
CA GLY A 34 10.74 -4.27 10.55
C GLY A 34 9.92 -3.80 9.35
N ALA A 35 9.10 -4.68 8.78
CA ALA A 35 8.05 -4.33 7.83
C ALA A 35 6.86 -5.30 7.92
N THR A 36 5.65 -4.78 7.69
CA THR A 36 4.39 -5.55 7.61
C THR A 36 3.61 -5.15 6.38
N ALA A 37 2.87 -6.07 5.76
CA ALA A 37 2.00 -5.76 4.64
C ALA A 37 0.60 -6.37 4.85
N LEU A 38 -0.44 -5.71 4.35
CA LEU A 38 -1.82 -6.19 4.38
C LEU A 38 -2.63 -5.61 3.21
N ILE A 39 -3.73 -6.26 2.87
CA ILE A 39 -4.75 -5.73 1.96
C ILE A 39 -5.87 -5.13 2.80
N ILE A 40 -6.15 -3.85 2.63
CA ILE A 40 -7.23 -3.16 3.34
C ILE A 40 -8.58 -3.79 2.93
N GLN A 41 -9.43 -4.06 3.93
CA GLN A 41 -10.75 -4.66 3.76
C GLN A 41 -11.91 -3.66 3.95
N GLU A 42 -11.63 -2.43 4.37
CA GLU A 42 -12.64 -1.37 4.53
C GLU A 42 -13.33 -1.06 3.19
N ASP A 43 -14.65 -0.91 3.20
CA ASP A 43 -15.48 -0.79 1.99
C ASP A 43 -14.94 0.24 0.98
N ASP A 44 -14.48 1.40 1.45
CA ASP A 44 -13.99 2.48 0.58
C ASP A 44 -12.56 2.28 0.06
N LEU A 45 -11.78 1.36 0.65
CA LEU A 45 -10.36 1.12 0.37
C LEU A 45 -10.04 -0.37 0.11
N LYS A 46 -11.06 -1.18 -0.17
CA LYS A 46 -10.91 -2.61 -0.41
C LYS A 46 -9.93 -2.85 -1.57
N GLY A 47 -8.95 -3.71 -1.34
CA GLY A 47 -7.95 -4.06 -2.36
C GLY A 47 -6.72 -3.13 -2.42
N VAL A 48 -6.65 -2.10 -1.57
CA VAL A 48 -5.43 -1.32 -1.38
C VAL A 48 -4.41 -2.18 -0.64
N LEU A 49 -3.23 -2.38 -1.22
CA LEU A 49 -2.10 -2.99 -0.52
C LEU A 49 -1.40 -1.92 0.33
N LYS A 50 -1.41 -2.06 1.65
CA LYS A 50 -0.70 -1.22 2.61
C LYS A 50 0.53 -1.96 3.12
N ILE A 51 1.68 -1.31 3.06
CA ILE A 51 2.94 -1.77 3.65
C ILE A 51 3.38 -0.72 4.66
N VAL A 52 3.71 -1.14 5.88
CA VAL A 52 4.29 -0.30 6.91
C VAL A 52 5.71 -0.78 7.14
N VAL A 53 6.68 0.13 7.10
CA VAL A 53 8.09 -0.15 7.28
C VAL A 53 8.60 0.67 8.45
N ASP A 54 9.27 0.02 9.38
CA ASP A 54 9.86 0.69 10.54
C ASP A 54 10.96 1.65 10.08
N GLY A 55 10.85 2.88 10.58
CA GLY A 55 11.71 3.99 10.23
C GLY A 55 11.42 4.61 8.86
N TYR A 56 12.20 5.62 8.54
CA TYR A 56 12.10 6.39 7.30
C TYR A 56 13.33 6.19 6.41
N LEU A 57 13.14 6.40 5.11
CA LEU A 57 14.21 6.22 4.12
C LEU A 57 15.49 7.00 4.49
N PRO A 58 16.68 6.44 4.29
CA PRO A 58 17.92 7.11 4.63
C PRO A 58 18.07 8.48 3.94
N ARG A 59 18.61 9.45 4.68
CA ARG A 59 18.84 10.82 4.19
C ARG A 59 20.17 11.01 3.46
N THR A 60 20.94 9.95 3.32
CA THR A 60 22.28 10.02 2.72
C THR A 60 22.18 10.25 1.21
N ARG A 61 23.14 10.98 0.64
CA ARG A 61 23.27 11.15 -0.83
C ARG A 61 23.76 9.90 -1.54
N HIS A 62 24.38 8.98 -0.80
CA HIS A 62 24.87 7.70 -1.30
C HIS A 62 24.30 6.56 -0.45
N ALA A 63 23.70 5.58 -1.11
CA ALA A 63 23.24 4.37 -0.45
C ALA A 63 24.33 3.32 -0.50
N THR A 64 24.52 2.68 0.64
CA THR A 64 25.39 1.50 0.71
C THR A 64 24.63 0.26 0.23
N SER A 65 25.37 -0.75 -0.22
CA SER A 65 24.80 -2.06 -0.57
C SER A 65 24.07 -2.71 0.62
N MET A 66 24.54 -2.45 1.84
CA MET A 66 23.90 -2.93 3.07
C MET A 66 22.53 -2.27 3.30
N MET A 67 22.43 -0.96 3.13
CA MET A 67 21.17 -0.23 3.24
C MET A 67 20.16 -0.70 2.19
N ARG A 68 20.61 -0.84 0.93
CA ARG A 68 19.79 -1.37 -0.15
C ARG A 68 19.27 -2.77 0.19
N ARG A 69 20.15 -3.68 0.62
CA ARG A 69 19.79 -5.05 0.96
C ARG A 69 18.80 -5.11 2.12
N SER A 70 19.02 -4.30 3.16
CA SER A 70 18.13 -4.23 4.32
C SER A 70 16.72 -3.78 3.91
N TRP A 71 16.61 -2.64 3.23
CA TRP A 71 15.31 -2.09 2.82
C TRP A 71 14.56 -2.98 1.84
N ILE A 72 15.24 -3.45 0.79
CA ILE A 72 14.61 -4.34 -0.18
C ILE A 72 14.20 -5.65 0.49
N GLY A 73 15.09 -6.25 1.29
CA GLY A 73 14.84 -7.54 1.93
C GLY A 73 13.62 -7.51 2.83
N LYS A 74 13.47 -6.50 3.70
CA LYS A 74 12.34 -6.44 4.64
C LYS A 74 11.00 -6.24 3.93
N ILE A 75 10.95 -5.32 2.97
CA ILE A 75 9.73 -5.07 2.20
C ILE A 75 9.36 -6.31 1.39
N THR A 76 10.31 -6.93 0.67
CA THR A 76 10.04 -8.13 -0.12
C THR A 76 9.56 -9.29 0.75
N ARG A 77 10.15 -9.50 1.94
CA ARG A 77 9.69 -10.56 2.87
C ARG A 77 8.27 -10.31 3.39
N ALA A 78 7.96 -9.08 3.78
CA ALA A 78 6.61 -8.71 4.23
C ALA A 78 5.56 -8.94 3.12
N LEU A 79 5.97 -8.87 1.85
CA LEU A 79 5.11 -9.08 0.68
C LEU A 79 5.01 -10.54 0.23
N LEU A 80 5.90 -11.44 0.65
CA LEU A 80 5.87 -12.86 0.26
C LEU A 80 4.52 -13.57 0.52
N PRO A 81 3.82 -13.34 1.66
CA PRO A 81 2.53 -13.98 1.91
C PRO A 81 1.35 -13.31 1.19
N ILE A 82 1.56 -12.17 0.53
CA ILE A 82 0.50 -11.40 -0.11
C ILE A 82 0.31 -11.89 -1.56
N ASP A 83 -0.86 -12.43 -1.86
CA ASP A 83 -1.23 -12.84 -3.22
C ASP A 83 -2.02 -11.71 -3.93
N VAL A 84 -1.30 -10.71 -4.43
CA VAL A 84 -1.88 -9.61 -5.23
C VAL A 84 -0.93 -9.19 -6.34
N HIS A 85 -1.50 -8.78 -7.47
CA HIS A 85 -0.75 -8.29 -8.61
C HIS A 85 -1.45 -7.10 -9.27
N PHE A 86 -0.69 -6.08 -9.65
CA PHE A 86 -1.18 -4.88 -10.32
C PHE A 86 -0.50 -4.74 -11.69
N GLU A 87 -1.29 -4.79 -12.76
CA GLU A 87 -0.80 -4.59 -14.13
C GLU A 87 -0.29 -3.15 -14.34
N LYS A 88 -1.03 -2.19 -13.79
CA LYS A 88 -0.62 -0.79 -13.65
C LYS A 88 -0.86 -0.36 -12.21
N ALA A 89 0.15 0.18 -11.56
CA ALA A 89 0.08 0.54 -10.16
C ALA A 89 0.23 2.05 -9.96
N PHE A 90 -0.53 2.57 -9.00
CA PHE A 90 -0.20 3.83 -8.35
C PHE A 90 0.32 3.57 -6.94
N CYS A 91 1.53 4.06 -6.68
CA CYS A 91 2.21 3.89 -5.40
C CYS A 91 2.27 5.22 -4.64
N ILE A 92 1.72 5.25 -3.43
CA ILE A 92 1.81 6.40 -2.53
C ILE A 92 2.78 6.06 -1.42
N ILE A 93 3.87 6.81 -1.31
CA ILE A 93 4.88 6.66 -0.26
C ILE A 93 4.69 7.80 0.74
N VAL A 94 4.31 7.47 1.96
CA VAL A 94 4.14 8.42 3.06
C VAL A 94 5.29 8.25 4.05
N ILE A 95 6.04 9.31 4.29
CA ILE A 95 7.22 9.27 5.16
C ILE A 95 6.91 10.05 6.42
N TYR A 96 6.83 9.36 7.55
CA TYR A 96 6.67 9.98 8.86
C TYR A 96 8.03 10.12 9.55
N VAL A 97 8.39 11.36 9.86
CA VAL A 97 9.68 11.70 10.49
C VAL A 97 9.46 12.20 11.93
N PRO A 98 10.44 12.03 12.83
CA PRO A 98 10.25 12.30 14.25
C PRO A 98 10.18 13.79 14.62
N GLY A 99 10.34 14.69 13.64
CA GLY A 99 10.30 16.12 13.89
C GLY A 99 10.24 16.93 12.61
N LYS A 100 10.20 18.26 12.76
CA LYS A 100 10.24 19.20 11.63
C LYS A 100 11.60 19.14 10.96
N VAL A 101 11.71 18.24 10.00
CA VAL A 101 12.90 18.05 9.19
C VAL A 101 12.58 18.53 7.79
N ASN A 102 13.42 19.41 7.23
CA ASN A 102 13.38 19.69 5.79
C ASN A 102 13.71 18.40 5.05
N TRP A 103 12.65 17.75 4.57
CA TRP A 103 12.71 16.49 3.87
C TRP A 103 12.65 16.73 2.37
N ASP A 104 13.82 16.89 1.74
CA ASP A 104 13.90 17.00 0.29
C ASP A 104 13.39 15.71 -0.36
N VAL A 105 12.29 15.80 -1.10
CA VAL A 105 11.62 14.66 -1.72
C VAL A 105 12.52 14.03 -2.78
N ASP A 106 13.24 14.81 -3.58
CA ASP A 106 14.03 14.35 -4.72
C ASP A 106 15.34 13.62 -4.37
N ASN A 107 15.91 13.83 -3.18
CA ASN A 107 17.22 13.28 -2.78
C ASN A 107 17.09 12.00 -1.92
N ARG A 108 16.28 11.01 -2.34
CA ARG A 108 15.99 9.80 -1.56
C ARG A 108 15.90 8.52 -2.40
N TYR A 109 16.07 7.38 -1.74
CA TYR A 109 16.09 6.06 -2.37
C TYR A 109 14.72 5.39 -2.48
N TYR A 110 13.72 6.05 -3.06
CA TYR A 110 12.42 5.41 -3.34
C TYR A 110 12.56 4.18 -4.24
N LYS A 111 13.63 4.14 -5.06
CA LYS A 111 13.97 2.96 -5.84
C LYS A 111 14.08 1.68 -5.00
N PHE A 112 14.40 1.75 -3.72
CA PHE A 112 14.42 0.53 -2.88
C PHE A 112 13.04 -0.04 -2.66
N ILE A 113 12.05 0.82 -2.44
CA ILE A 113 10.65 0.41 -2.32
C ILE A 113 10.18 -0.17 -3.66
N ILE A 114 10.44 0.54 -4.74
CA ILE A 114 10.06 0.15 -6.10
C ILE A 114 10.70 -1.19 -6.52
N ASP A 115 12.00 -1.36 -6.26
CA ASP A 115 12.70 -2.62 -6.52
C ASP A 115 12.10 -3.77 -5.69
N ALA A 116 11.75 -3.51 -4.42
CA ALA A 116 11.21 -4.53 -3.54
C ALA A 116 9.83 -5.04 -3.96
N ILE A 117 8.92 -4.13 -4.36
CA ILE A 117 7.57 -4.49 -4.84
C ILE A 117 7.65 -5.25 -6.15
N ARG A 118 8.62 -4.91 -7.03
CA ARG A 118 8.88 -5.65 -8.26
C ARG A 118 9.47 -7.03 -7.99
N PHE A 119 10.42 -7.15 -7.06
CA PHE A 119 10.98 -8.45 -6.68
C PHE A 119 9.95 -9.38 -6.03
N ALA A 120 8.99 -8.81 -5.29
CA ALA A 120 7.86 -9.56 -4.74
C ALA A 120 6.74 -9.84 -5.77
N ARG A 121 6.90 -9.43 -7.04
CA ARG A 121 5.93 -9.62 -8.14
C ARG A 121 4.57 -8.95 -7.92
N ILE A 122 4.51 -7.95 -7.05
CA ILE A 122 3.34 -7.07 -6.90
C ILE A 122 3.08 -6.28 -8.18
N ILE A 123 4.15 -5.89 -8.86
CA ILE A 123 4.14 -5.31 -10.21
C ILE A 123 5.18 -6.04 -11.06
N ASP A 124 4.93 -6.07 -12.37
CA ASP A 124 5.87 -6.66 -13.32
C ASP A 124 7.12 -5.80 -13.58
N ASP A 125 6.95 -4.47 -13.68
CA ASP A 125 8.03 -3.55 -14.06
C ASP A 125 7.80 -2.14 -13.49
N ASP A 126 8.88 -1.36 -13.33
CA ASP A 126 8.86 0.00 -12.78
C ASP A 126 8.89 1.10 -13.86
N ASN A 127 8.60 0.75 -15.11
CA ASN A 127 8.54 1.69 -16.22
C ASN A 127 7.31 2.62 -16.13
N CYS A 128 7.37 3.76 -16.83
CA CYS A 128 6.33 4.78 -16.79
C CYS A 128 4.96 4.36 -17.37
N GLN A 129 4.86 3.20 -18.03
CA GLN A 129 3.58 2.65 -18.50
C GLN A 129 2.88 1.79 -17.44
N ARG A 130 3.62 1.32 -16.43
CA ARG A 130 3.16 0.37 -15.42
C ARG A 130 3.18 0.92 -13.99
N LEU A 131 3.98 1.94 -13.71
CA LEU A 131 4.08 2.51 -12.38
C LEU A 131 4.02 4.04 -12.43
N SER A 132 3.11 4.60 -11.64
CA SER A 132 3.15 5.99 -11.21
C SER A 132 3.33 6.04 -9.70
N PHE A 133 4.02 7.04 -9.18
CA PHE A 133 4.17 7.18 -7.73
C PHE A 133 4.13 8.63 -7.25
N MET A 134 3.79 8.78 -5.99
CA MET A 134 3.72 10.03 -5.24
C MET A 134 4.41 9.86 -3.91
N VAL A 135 5.02 10.94 -3.41
CA VAL A 135 5.63 10.97 -2.09
C VAL A 135 5.02 12.09 -1.27
N ILE A 136 4.63 11.78 -0.04
CA ILE A 136 4.05 12.71 0.93
C ILE A 136 4.87 12.62 2.23
N GLY A 137 5.11 13.77 2.87
CA GLY A 137 5.75 13.83 4.17
C GLY A 137 4.72 14.04 5.29
N GLY A 138 4.95 13.38 6.42
CA GLY A 138 4.26 13.58 7.70
C GLY A 138 5.28 13.73 8.83
N VAL A 139 4.84 14.26 9.97
CA VAL A 139 5.64 14.33 11.19
C VAL A 139 4.94 13.48 12.24
N ASP A 140 5.63 12.49 12.77
CA ASP A 140 5.19 11.64 13.87
C ASP A 140 6.39 11.39 14.80
N PRO A 141 6.53 12.19 15.88
CA PRO A 141 7.63 12.08 16.84
C PRO A 141 7.68 10.73 17.55
N GLU A 142 6.52 10.13 17.82
CA GLU A 142 6.39 8.93 18.64
C GLU A 142 6.59 7.67 17.80
N ASN A 143 6.15 7.68 16.54
CA ASN A 143 6.21 6.52 15.66
C ASN A 143 6.71 6.84 14.23
N PRO A 144 8.01 7.13 14.06
CA PRO A 144 8.59 7.40 12.75
C PRO A 144 8.65 6.14 11.87
N ARG A 145 8.04 6.20 10.68
CA ARG A 145 7.83 5.05 9.80
C ARG A 145 7.66 5.47 8.34
N THR A 146 7.70 4.50 7.44
CA THR A 146 7.30 4.69 6.04
C THR A 146 6.09 3.83 5.75
N GLU A 147 5.03 4.45 5.27
CA GLU A 147 3.85 3.75 4.79
C GLU A 147 3.83 3.79 3.26
N ILE A 148 3.46 2.68 2.64
CA ILE A 148 3.41 2.53 1.20
C ILE A 148 2.05 1.96 0.85
N TYR A 149 1.30 2.65 0.00
CA TYR A 149 -0.01 2.24 -0.46
C TYR A 149 0.07 1.96 -1.96
N ILE A 150 -0.41 0.81 -2.40
CA ILE A 150 -0.38 0.38 -3.80
C ILE A 150 -1.80 0.02 -4.23
N VAL A 151 -2.22 0.59 -5.36
CA VAL A 151 -3.56 0.42 -5.91
C VAL A 151 -3.49 0.22 -7.43
N ASN A 152 -4.50 -0.46 -7.98
CA ASN A 152 -4.59 -0.68 -9.41
C ASN A 152 -4.90 0.62 -10.18
N GLN A 153 -4.38 0.74 -11.41
CA GLN A 153 -4.76 1.72 -12.41
C GLN A 153 -5.38 1.00 -13.63
N PRO A 154 -6.35 1.61 -14.34
CA PRO A 154 -6.76 3.00 -14.25
C PRO A 154 -7.70 3.27 -13.06
N PHE A 155 -7.58 4.46 -12.48
CA PHE A 155 -8.63 4.97 -11.61
C PHE A 155 -9.85 5.23 -12.49
N GLU A 156 -10.83 4.33 -12.48
CA GLU A 156 -12.12 4.65 -13.12
C GLU A 156 -12.76 5.87 -12.44
N GLU A 157 -12.40 6.15 -11.18
CA GLU A 157 -12.93 7.25 -10.40
C GLU A 157 -11.82 8.03 -9.67
N HIS A 158 -11.63 9.31 -10.04
CA HIS A 158 -10.80 10.26 -9.29
C HIS A 158 -11.20 10.35 -7.79
N VAL A 159 -12.43 9.96 -7.46
CA VAL A 159 -12.98 9.88 -6.11
C VAL A 159 -12.20 8.91 -5.23
N PHE A 160 -11.72 7.78 -5.78
CA PHE A 160 -10.99 6.77 -5.01
C PHE A 160 -9.65 7.31 -4.49
N VAL A 161 -8.87 7.99 -5.35
CA VAL A 161 -7.61 8.64 -4.95
C VAL A 161 -7.86 9.70 -3.88
N TYR A 162 -8.94 10.47 -4.00
CA TYR A 162 -9.32 11.46 -3.00
C TYR A 162 -9.67 10.80 -1.65
N LYS A 163 -10.46 9.73 -1.65
CA LYS A 163 -10.81 8.97 -0.43
C LYS A 163 -9.55 8.42 0.25
N LEU A 164 -8.65 7.80 -0.52
CA LEU A 164 -7.38 7.28 -0.03
C LEU A 164 -6.49 8.39 0.56
N LEU A 165 -6.35 9.52 -0.13
CA LEU A 165 -5.60 10.67 0.38
C LEU A 165 -6.21 11.24 1.67
N LYS A 166 -7.54 11.34 1.72
CA LYS A 166 -8.26 11.82 2.90
C LYS A 166 -8.03 10.87 4.08
N HIS A 167 -8.12 9.56 3.87
CA HIS A 167 -7.84 8.54 4.88
C HIS A 167 -6.40 8.69 5.41
N ILE A 168 -5.39 8.72 4.53
CA ILE A 168 -3.98 8.92 4.90
C ILE A 168 -3.77 10.19 5.76
N ILE A 169 -4.40 11.30 5.37
CA ILE A 169 -4.27 12.59 6.07
C ILE A 169 -4.98 12.57 7.44
N ILE A 170 -6.12 11.89 7.57
CA ILE A 170 -6.88 11.79 8.83
C ILE A 170 -6.18 10.83 9.80
N GLU A 171 -5.77 9.65 9.35
CA GLU A 171 -5.02 8.70 10.17
C GLU A 171 -3.72 9.34 10.68
N GLY A 172 -2.99 10.06 9.81
CA GLY A 172 -1.78 10.78 10.19
C GLY A 172 -1.96 11.91 11.21
N LYS A 173 -3.21 12.35 11.50
CA LYS A 173 -3.51 13.37 12.51
C LYS A 173 -3.99 12.82 13.85
N SER A 174 -4.38 11.55 13.90
CA SER A 174 -4.96 10.94 15.12
C SER A 174 -3.90 10.42 16.10
N SER A 175 -2.63 10.45 15.70
CA SER A 175 -1.47 9.99 16.50
C SER A 175 -0.65 11.14 17.13
N GLY A 176 -1.16 12.38 17.09
CA GLY A 176 -0.47 13.59 17.59
C GLY A 176 -1.08 14.20 18.82
#